data_AF-A0A972SV29-F1
#
_entry.id   AF-A0A972SV29-F1
#
_cell.length_a   1.000
_cell.length_b   1.000
_cell.length_c   1.000
_cell.angle_alpha   90.00
_cell.angle_beta   90.00
_cell.angle_gamma   90.00
#
_symmetry.space_group_name_H-M   'P 1'
#
loop_
_entity.id
_entity.type
_entity.pdbx_description
1 polymer ?
#
loop_
_entity_poly.entity_id
_entity_poly.type
_entity_poly.pdbx_seq_one_letter_code
_entity_poly.pdbx_strand_id
1 'polypeptide(L)'
;MPDYWVKITEREEDEIQHHHYLVAAKSDVEARRMAMRFVERFFDDDENPEQIDSGFSFYNRAIDVQISDIKETTRERFKDFLLKLHTIG
;
A
#
# COMPACT_ATOMS: atom_id res chain seq x y z
N MET A 1 3.74 -15.96 -12.41
CA MET A 1 3.52 -15.39 -11.07
C MET A 1 2.38 -14.40 -11.23
N PRO A 2 1.26 -14.56 -10.49
CA PRO A 2 0.17 -13.60 -10.54
C PRO A 2 0.61 -12.20 -10.08
N ASP A 3 -0.10 -11.19 -10.56
CA ASP A 3 0.03 -9.82 -10.09
C ASP A 3 -1.06 -9.54 -9.04
N TYR A 4 -0.73 -8.75 -8.03
CA TYR A 4 -1.66 -8.29 -7.01
C TYR A 4 -1.67 -6.77 -6.98
N TRP A 5 -2.86 -6.19 -7.03
CA TRP A 5 -3.05 -4.79 -6.72
C TRP A 5 -3.20 -4.65 -5.21
N VAL A 6 -2.29 -3.86 -4.63
CA VAL A 6 -2.30 -3.47 -3.22
C VAL A 6 -2.73 -2.01 -3.12
N LYS A 7 -3.75 -1.74 -2.31
CA LYS A 7 -4.11 -0.38 -1.88
C LYS A 7 -3.51 -0.14 -0.49
N ILE A 8 -2.77 0.95 -0.35
CA ILE A 8 -2.24 1.43 0.92
C ILE A 8 -2.95 2.75 1.23
N THR A 9 -3.36 2.90 2.49
CA THR A 9 -3.94 4.14 3.01
C THR A 9 -2.93 4.76 3.96
N GLU A 10 -2.63 6.02 3.72
CA GLU A 10 -1.87 6.88 4.62
C GLU A 10 -2.85 7.86 5.26
N ARG A 11 -2.79 8.01 6.59
CA ARG A 11 -3.60 8.97 7.33
C ARG A 11 -2.69 9.86 8.14
N GLU A 12 -2.83 11.16 7.94
CA GLU A 12 -2.14 12.22 8.68
C GLU A 12 -3.21 13.22 9.12
N GLU A 13 -3.47 13.31 10.42
CA GLU A 13 -4.51 14.17 11.01
C GLU A 13 -5.85 14.12 10.25
N ASP A 14 -6.17 15.15 9.45
CA ASP A 14 -7.41 15.30 8.68
C ASP A 14 -7.27 14.90 7.20
N GLU A 15 -6.10 14.45 6.78
CA GLU A 15 -5.80 14.04 5.41
C GLU A 15 -5.73 12.50 5.28
N ILE A 16 -6.37 11.98 4.24
CA ILE A 16 -6.29 10.57 3.87
C ILE A 16 -5.79 10.48 2.43
N GLN A 17 -4.62 9.87 2.27
CA GLN A 17 -4.05 9.57 0.96
C GLN A 17 -4.20 8.08 0.63
N HIS A 18 -4.32 7.80 -0.66
CA HIS A 18 -4.48 6.45 -1.19
C HIS A 18 -3.41 6.15 -2.22
N HIS A 19 -2.58 5.17 -1.89
CA HIS A 19 -1.49 4.70 -2.73
C HIS A 19 -1.85 3.37 -3.36
N HIS A 20 -1.51 3.20 -4.63
CA HIS A 20 -1.86 2.03 -5.41
C HIS A 20 -0.59 1.41 -5.99
N TYR A 21 -0.32 0.15 -5.63
CA TYR A 21 0.89 -0.57 -6.04
C TYR A 21 0.54 -1.90 -6.71
N LEU A 22 1.45 -2.35 -7.58
CA LEU A 22 1.42 -3.66 -8.20
C LEU A 22 2.53 -4.53 -7.62
N VAL A 23 2.16 -5.71 -7.09
CA VAL A 23 3.09 -6.67 -6.50
C VAL A 23 3.01 -7.98 -7.27
N ALA A 24 4.12 -8.44 -7.83
CA ALA A 24 4.21 -9.78 -8.43
C ALA A 24 4.61 -10.80 -7.34
N ALA A 25 3.75 -11.78 -7.08
CA ALA A 25 3.95 -12.78 -6.03
C ALA A 25 3.38 -14.14 -6.44
N LYS A 26 3.69 -15.21 -5.72
CA LYS A 26 3.18 -16.57 -6.01
C LYS A 26 1.82 -16.83 -5.36
N SER A 27 1.47 -16.07 -4.32
CA SER A 27 0.18 -16.15 -3.61
C SER A 27 -0.19 -14.81 -2.97
N ASP A 28 -1.44 -14.69 -2.53
CA ASP A 28 -1.96 -13.53 -1.78
C ASP A 28 -1.22 -13.35 -0.45
N VAL A 29 -0.88 -14.46 0.22
CA VAL A 29 -0.10 -14.44 1.48
C VAL A 29 1.29 -13.88 1.26
N GLU A 30 1.96 -14.27 0.17
CA GLU A 30 3.27 -13.71 -0.19
C GLU A 30 3.17 -12.23 -0.58
N ALA A 31 2.15 -11.87 -1.36
CA ALA A 31 1.89 -10.49 -1.76
C ALA A 31 1.67 -9.58 -0.54
N ARG A 32 0.85 -10.02 0.43
CA ARG A 32 0.62 -9.29 1.69
C ARG A 32 1.90 -9.15 2.51
N ARG A 33 2.72 -10.21 2.61
CA ARG A 33 4.01 -10.15 3.31
C ARG A 33 4.99 -9.17 2.65
N MET A 34 5.03 -9.14 1.32
CA MET A 34 5.86 -8.19 0.57
C MET A 34 5.37 -6.75 0.77
N ALA A 35 4.06 -6.52 0.69
CA ALA A 35 3.46 -5.23 0.95
C ALA A 35 3.71 -4.75 2.38
N MET A 36 3.60 -5.62 3.39
CA MET A 36 3.88 -5.24 4.79
C MET A 36 5.33 -4.80 4.99
N ARG A 37 6.30 -5.48 4.35
CA ARG A 37 7.72 -5.07 4.40
C ARG A 37 7.99 -3.75 3.69
N PHE A 38 7.20 -3.44 2.67
CA PHE A 38 7.23 -2.13 2.03
C PHE A 38 6.64 -1.06 2.96
N VAL A 39 5.49 -1.32 3.58
CA VAL A 39 4.85 -0.40 4.52
C VAL A 39 5.72 -0.13 5.75
N GLU A 40 6.45 -1.12 6.27
CA GLU A 40 7.40 -0.95 7.38
C GLU A 40 8.48 0.12 7.09
N ARG A 41 8.80 0.34 5.81
CA ARG A 41 9.79 1.32 5.36
C ARG A 41 9.16 2.37 4.45
N PHE A 42 7.90 2.69 4.70
CA PHE A 42 7.19 3.68 3.88
C PHE A 42 7.86 5.06 3.98
N PHE A 43 8.35 5.38 5.19
CA PHE A 43 9.22 6.51 5.47
C PHE A 43 10.60 6.00 5.91
N ASP A 44 11.60 6.14 5.04
CA ASP A 44 12.95 5.59 5.28
C ASP A 44 13.74 6.32 6.39
N ASP A 45 13.28 7.50 6.84
CA ASP A 45 13.90 8.33 7.88
C ASP A 45 13.33 8.10 9.29
N ASP A 46 12.23 7.37 9.43
CA ASP A 46 11.76 6.86 10.72
C ASP A 46 12.37 5.48 10.98
N GLU A 47 13.37 5.44 11.87
CA GLU A 47 14.12 4.21 12.16
C GLU A 47 13.33 3.18 12.96
N ASN A 48 12.26 3.57 13.68
CA ASN A 48 11.54 2.68 14.61
C ASN A 48 10.02 2.92 14.58
N PRO A 49 9.34 2.67 13.45
CA PRO A 49 7.89 2.81 13.37
C PRO A 49 7.19 1.76 14.23
N GLU A 50 6.02 2.11 14.79
CA GLU A 50 5.23 1.22 15.63
C GLU A 50 4.33 0.33 14.77
N GLN A 51 4.37 -0.98 14.97
CA GLN A 51 3.48 -1.89 14.26
C GLN A 51 2.01 -1.72 14.72
N ILE A 52 1.10 -1.56 13.76
CA ILE A 52 -0.36 -1.48 13.97
C ILE A 52 -1.08 -2.55 13.13
N ASP A 53 -2.41 -2.62 13.21
CA ASP A 53 -3.17 -3.56 12.39
C ASP A 53 -2.93 -3.30 10.90
N SER A 54 -2.48 -4.34 10.19
CA SER A 54 -2.20 -4.31 8.76
C SER A 54 -1.31 -3.15 8.29
N GLY A 55 -0.44 -2.62 9.16
CA GLY A 55 0.37 -1.45 8.85
C GLY A 55 1.36 -1.04 9.94
N PHE A 56 1.84 0.20 9.83
CA PHE A 56 2.78 0.84 10.75
C PHE A 56 2.38 2.30 11.01
N SER A 57 2.72 2.79 12.20
CA SER A 57 2.52 4.17 12.65
C SER A 57 3.88 4.84 12.79
N PHE A 58 4.01 6.03 12.21
CA PHE A 58 5.26 6.76 12.02
C PHE A 58 5.28 8.06 12.83
N TYR A 59 6.47 8.55 13.11
CA TYR A 59 6.78 9.83 13.75
C TYR A 59 5.97 10.08 15.03
N ASN A 60 6.05 9.15 15.99
CA ASN A 60 5.29 9.17 17.25
C ASN A 60 3.76 9.20 17.05
N ARG A 61 3.25 8.38 16.11
CA ARG A 61 1.82 8.27 15.77
C ARG A 61 1.22 9.51 15.12
N ALA A 62 2.04 10.28 14.41
CA ALA A 62 1.55 11.38 13.57
C ALA A 62 0.94 10.85 12.27
N ILE A 63 1.49 9.76 11.72
CA ILE A 63 1.06 9.21 10.43
C ILE A 63 0.84 7.70 10.53
N ASP A 64 -0.33 7.23 10.13
CA ASP A 64 -0.66 5.81 10.05
C ASP A 64 -0.68 5.33 8.60
N VAL A 65 0.11 4.30 8.27
CA VAL A 65 0.16 3.69 6.93
C VAL A 65 -0.28 2.24 7.01
N GLN A 66 -1.35 1.87 6.30
CA GLN A 66 -1.96 0.54 6.36
C GLN A 66 -2.29 -0.03 4.98
N ILE A 67 -2.16 -1.34 4.81
CA ILE A 67 -2.71 -2.07 3.67
C ILE A 67 -4.23 -2.14 3.83
N SER A 68 -4.97 -1.43 2.97
CA SER A 68 -6.42 -1.36 3.02
C SER A 68 -7.14 -2.32 2.06
N ASP A 69 -6.50 -2.73 0.96
CA ASP A 69 -7.02 -3.76 0.05
C ASP A 69 -5.88 -4.52 -0.61
N ILE A 70 -6.12 -5.80 -0.91
CA ILE A 70 -5.23 -6.61 -1.74
C ILE A 70 -6.05 -7.59 -2.56
N LYS A 71 -5.84 -7.59 -3.88
CA LYS A 71 -6.53 -8.51 -4.79
C LYS A 71 -5.69 -8.87 -6.00
N GLU A 72 -5.92 -10.06 -6.52
CA GLU A 72 -5.30 -10.51 -7.76
C GLU A 72 -5.76 -9.64 -8.94
N THR A 73 -4.83 -9.36 -9.84
CA THR A 73 -5.04 -8.50 -11.01
C THR A 73 -4.11 -8.93 -12.16
N THR A 74 -4.09 -8.13 -13.23
CA THR A 74 -3.02 -8.17 -14.24
C THR A 74 -2.41 -6.78 -14.38
N ARG A 75 -1.17 -6.72 -14.89
CA ARG A 75 -0.49 -5.46 -15.22
C ARG A 75 -1.33 -4.54 -16.12
N GLU A 76 -2.02 -5.08 -17.12
CA GLU A 76 -2.88 -4.31 -18.03
C GLU A 76 -4.05 -3.67 -17.27
N ARG A 77 -4.78 -4.46 -16.47
CA ARG A 77 -5.90 -3.95 -15.66
C ARG A 77 -5.46 -2.89 -14.66
N PHE A 78 -4.28 -3.05 -14.07
CA PHE A 78 -3.72 -2.08 -13.15
C PHE A 78 -3.34 -0.77 -13.86
N LYS A 79 -2.72 -0.84 -15.05
CA LYS A 79 -2.43 0.36 -15.87
C LYS A 79 -3.71 1.12 -16.26
N ASP A 80 -4.73 0.39 -16.70
CA ASP A 80 -6.03 0.99 -17.05
C ASP A 80 -6.67 1.68 -15.84
N PHE A 81 -6.52 1.10 -14.66
CA PHE A 81 -6.98 1.70 -13.41
C PHE A 81 -6.25 3.01 -13.10
N LEU A 82 -4.92 3.02 -13.16
CA LEU A 82 -4.12 4.23 -12.93
C LEU A 82 -4.48 5.34 -13.91
N LEU A 83 -4.66 5.00 -15.19
CA LEU A 83 -5.06 5.98 -16.21
C LEU A 83 -6.41 6.63 -15.86
N LYS A 84 -7.38 5.84 -15.41
CA LYS A 84 -8.70 6.33 -14.98
C LYS A 84 -8.64 7.23 -13.75
N LEU A 85 -7.75 6.96 -12.79
CA LEU A 85 -7.56 7.84 -11.63
C LEU A 85 -7.08 9.25 -12.01
N HIS A 86 -6.24 9.34 -13.05
CA HIS A 86 -5.64 10.61 -13.48
C HIS A 86 -6.37 11.29 -14.63
N THR A 87 -7.46 10.69 -15.11
CA THR A 87 -8.28 11.28 -16.17
C THR A 87 -9.55 11.84 -15.55
N ILE A 88 -9.78 13.13 -15.75
CA ILE A 88 -11.08 13.75 -15.45
C ILE A 88 -12.00 13.40 -16.63
N GLY A 89 -13.03 12.61 -16.34
CA GLY A 89 -14.13 12.33 -17.27
C GLY A 89 -15.21 13.38 -17.20
#